data_AF-A0A1G2P4R1-F1
#
_entry.id   AF-A0A1G2P4R1-F1
#
_cell.length_a   1.000
_cell.length_b   1.000
_cell.length_c   1.000
_cell.angle_alpha   90.00
_cell.angle_beta   90.00
_cell.angle_gamma   90.00
#
_symmetry.space_group_name_H-M   'P 1'
#
loop_
_entity.id
_entity.type
_entity.pdbx_description
1 polymer ?
#
loop_
_entity_poly.entity_id
_entity_poly.type
_entity_poly.pdbx_seq_one_letter_code
_entity_poly.pdbx_strand_id
1 'polypeptide(L)'
;MAFGLAAKECPGDFGVFVCSYLLRESSVIITSEQKAGTPVIAVGTTVTRTLESVARDILSGPEGTDIRGSTELFIRPPFDFKIIDGLITNFHHRGTSLLYLVDSFLRHKKSKRSVVSLYEEAVRERMRFFSFGDVMLIV
;
A
#
# COMPACT_ATOMS: atom_id res chain seq x y z
N MET A 1 11.98 -7.07 7.06
CA MET A 1 12.81 -6.76 5.87
C MET A 1 12.05 -5.76 5.01
N ALA A 2 12.71 -4.76 4.43
CA ALA A 2 12.10 -3.84 3.47
C ALA A 2 12.50 -4.26 2.05
N PHE A 3 11.53 -4.47 1.15
CA PHE A 3 11.77 -4.89 -0.23
C PHE A 3 11.62 -3.68 -1.17
N GLY A 4 12.62 -3.43 -2.01
CA GLY A 4 12.59 -2.35 -3.00
C GLY A 4 11.88 -2.77 -4.28
N LEU A 5 10.84 -2.03 -4.67
CA LEU A 5 10.11 -2.15 -5.95
C LEU A 5 10.41 -0.90 -6.80
N ALA A 6 10.77 -1.09 -8.07
CA ALA A 6 11.00 0.01 -9.00
C ALA A 6 9.68 0.37 -9.73
N ALA A 7 9.14 1.56 -9.46
CA ALA A 7 7.99 2.11 -10.18
C ALA A 7 8.43 3.11 -11.25
N LYS A 8 7.75 3.11 -12.40
CA LYS A 8 7.93 4.09 -13.48
C LYS A 8 6.58 4.71 -13.83
N GLU A 9 6.50 6.04 -13.89
CA GLU A 9 5.26 6.78 -14.18
C GLU A 9 4.92 6.77 -15.68
N CYS A 10 3.63 6.67 -16.02
CA CYS A 10 3.09 6.90 -17.37
C CYS A 10 1.82 7.76 -17.27
N PRO A 11 1.64 8.81 -18.10
CA PRO A 11 0.52 9.74 -17.97
C PRO A 11 -0.73 9.24 -18.71
N GLY A 12 -1.91 9.34 -18.06
CA GLY A 12 -3.22 9.09 -18.66
C GLY A 12 -4.34 9.88 -17.96
N ASP A 13 -5.42 10.17 -18.69
CA ASP A 13 -6.41 11.26 -18.48
C ASP A 13 -7.30 11.23 -17.21
N PHE A 14 -7.04 10.30 -16.28
CA PHE A 14 -7.52 10.36 -14.89
C PHE A 14 -6.41 9.91 -13.93
N GLY A 15 -5.17 10.34 -14.16
CA GLY A 15 -4.00 10.07 -13.30
C GLY A 15 -3.87 8.61 -12.86
N VAL A 16 -4.12 7.66 -13.78
CA VAL A 16 -4.04 6.23 -13.46
C VAL A 16 -2.57 5.84 -13.44
N PHE A 17 -2.04 5.58 -12.24
CA PHE A 17 -0.65 5.22 -12.04
C PHE A 17 -0.44 3.74 -12.39
N VAL A 18 0.15 3.44 -13.54
CA VAL A 18 0.62 2.08 -13.85
C VAL A 18 1.90 1.81 -13.07
N CYS A 19 1.92 0.77 -12.23
CA CYS A 19 3.14 0.30 -11.58
C CYS A 19 3.55 -1.05 -12.16
N SER A 20 4.76 -1.18 -12.70
CA SER A 20 5.35 -2.48 -13.02
C SER A 20 5.99 -3.09 -11.78
N TYR A 21 5.95 -4.41 -11.65
CA TYR A 21 6.53 -5.13 -10.52
C TYR A 21 7.14 -6.46 -10.92
N LEU A 22 8.10 -6.91 -10.11
CA LEU A 22 8.70 -8.24 -10.16
C LEU A 22 8.92 -8.71 -8.72
N LEU A 23 8.16 -9.71 -8.30
CA LEU A 23 8.31 -10.39 -7.02
C LEU A 23 8.99 -11.74 -7.29
N ARG A 24 10.24 -11.88 -6.83
CA ARG A 24 11.00 -13.13 -6.88
C ARG A 24 10.88 -13.84 -5.53
N GLU A 25 11.97 -13.93 -4.77
CA GLU A 25 12.02 -14.49 -3.42
C GLU A 25 11.02 -13.86 -2.46
N SER A 26 10.64 -12.59 -2.67
CA SER A 26 9.63 -11.91 -1.87
C SER A 26 8.26 -12.60 -1.89
N SER A 27 7.86 -13.24 -2.99
CA SER A 27 6.57 -13.95 -3.04
C SER A 27 6.56 -15.16 -2.11
N VAL A 28 7.66 -15.89 -2.06
CA VAL A 28 7.85 -17.05 -1.17
C VAL A 28 7.81 -16.62 0.28
N ILE A 29 8.55 -15.57 0.64
CA ILE A 29 8.59 -15.05 2.01
C ILE A 29 7.21 -14.57 2.45
N ILE A 30 6.51 -13.79 1.62
CA ILE A 30 5.18 -13.29 1.98
C ILE A 30 4.20 -14.46 2.15
N THR A 31 4.25 -15.46 1.29
CA THR A 31 3.40 -16.66 1.40
C THR A 31 3.67 -17.42 2.70
N SER A 32 4.95 -17.60 3.07
CA SER A 32 5.30 -18.29 4.33
C SER A 32 4.86 -17.50 5.55
N GLU A 33 5.04 -16.17 5.56
CA GLU A 33 4.63 -15.32 6.68
C GLU A 33 3.09 -15.27 6.82
N GLN A 34 2.36 -15.23 5.71
CA GLN A 34 0.90 -15.34 5.70
C GLN A 34 0.42 -16.65 6.33
N LYS A 35 1.07 -17.78 5.98
CA LYS A 35 0.76 -19.09 6.57
C LYS A 35 1.12 -19.16 8.05
N ALA A 36 2.17 -18.47 8.48
CA ALA A 36 2.58 -18.37 9.87
C ALA A 36 1.69 -17.43 10.71
N GLY A 37 0.82 -16.64 10.07
CA GLY A 37 0.02 -15.62 10.73
C GLY A 37 0.83 -14.41 11.17
N THR A 38 2.01 -14.19 10.59
CA THR A 38 2.85 -13.02 10.87
C THR A 38 2.29 -11.80 10.12
N PRO A 39 2.09 -10.65 10.79
CA PRO A 39 1.58 -9.45 10.14
C PRO A 39 2.49 -8.95 9.02
N VAL A 40 1.92 -8.66 7.85
CA VAL A 40 2.64 -8.08 6.71
C VAL A 40 2.46 -6.57 6.69
N ILE A 41 3.55 -5.82 6.90
CA ILE A 41 3.54 -4.35 6.86
C ILE A 41 4.10 -3.86 5.52
N ALA A 42 3.26 -3.21 4.72
CA ALA A 42 3.68 -2.57 3.48
C ALA A 42 4.35 -1.22 3.77
N VAL A 43 5.48 -0.99 3.11
CA VAL A 43 6.22 0.28 3.18
C VAL A 43 6.02 1.02 1.87
N GLY A 44 5.11 1.98 1.88
CA GLY A 44 4.74 2.79 0.72
C GLY A 44 3.52 2.27 -0.03
N THR A 45 2.79 3.21 -0.65
CA THR A 45 1.55 2.95 -1.38
C THR A 45 1.76 2.13 -2.65
N THR A 46 2.91 2.26 -3.30
CA THR A 46 3.32 1.44 -4.46
C THR A 46 3.42 -0.04 -4.08
N VAL A 47 4.03 -0.34 -2.91
CA VAL A 47 4.14 -1.70 -2.39
C VAL A 47 2.75 -2.25 -2.08
N THR A 48 1.91 -1.47 -1.39
CA THR A 48 0.51 -1.83 -1.13
C THR A 48 -0.23 -2.20 -2.40
N ARG A 49 -0.22 -1.32 -3.41
CA ARG A 49 -0.93 -1.58 -4.68
C ARG A 49 -0.40 -2.83 -5.38
N THR A 50 0.91 -3.04 -5.37
CA THR A 50 1.53 -4.24 -5.94
C THR A 50 1.03 -5.50 -5.25
N LEU A 51 1.17 -5.59 -3.92
CA LEU A 51 0.80 -6.77 -3.15
C LEU A 51 -0.70 -7.08 -3.26
N GLU A 52 -1.55 -6.07 -3.17
CA GLU A 52 -3.00 -6.24 -3.29
C GLU A 52 -3.43 -6.61 -4.72
N SER A 53 -2.65 -6.25 -5.74
CA SER A 53 -2.93 -6.65 -7.13
C SER A 53 -2.62 -8.12 -7.39
N VAL A 54 -1.57 -8.64 -6.76
CA VAL A 54 -1.14 -10.04 -6.92
C VAL A 54 -1.59 -10.93 -5.77
N ALA A 55 -2.56 -10.46 -4.96
CA ALA A 55 -2.97 -11.17 -3.76
C ALA A 55 -3.40 -12.62 -4.05
N ARG A 56 -4.09 -12.85 -5.17
CA ARG A 56 -4.49 -14.19 -5.62
C ARG A 56 -3.28 -15.09 -5.92
N ASP A 57 -2.27 -14.54 -6.58
CA ASP A 57 -1.06 -15.28 -6.95
C ASP A 57 -0.24 -15.64 -5.71
N ILE A 58 -0.19 -14.74 -4.72
CA ILE A 58 0.47 -14.99 -3.43
C ILE A 58 -0.30 -16.03 -2.59
N LEU A 59 -1.63 -15.92 -2.51
CA LEU A 59 -2.43 -16.76 -1.62
C LEU A 59 -2.76 -18.15 -2.18
N SER A 60 -2.76 -18.31 -3.50
CA SER A 60 -3.23 -19.54 -4.16
C SER A 60 -2.44 -19.92 -5.41
N GLY A 61 -1.42 -19.15 -5.78
CA GLY A 61 -0.55 -19.46 -6.90
C GLY A 61 0.50 -20.52 -6.56
N PRO A 62 1.21 -21.03 -7.58
CA PRO A 62 2.33 -21.94 -7.40
C PRO A 62 3.49 -21.26 -6.67
N GLU A 63 3.94 -21.87 -5.56
CA GLU A 63 5.08 -21.38 -4.79
C GLU A 63 6.38 -21.38 -5.61
N GLY A 64 7.28 -20.43 -5.30
CA GLY A 64 8.58 -20.33 -5.96
C GLY A 64 8.55 -19.79 -7.39
N THR A 65 7.41 -19.24 -7.83
CA THR A 65 7.30 -18.61 -9.15
C THR A 65 7.52 -17.11 -9.09
N ASP A 66 8.25 -16.59 -10.08
CA ASP A 66 8.42 -15.16 -10.28
C ASP A 66 7.08 -14.55 -10.70
N ILE A 67 6.54 -13.64 -9.88
CA ILE A 67 5.32 -12.89 -10.21
C ILE A 67 5.74 -11.56 -10.82
N ARG A 68 5.38 -11.35 -12.08
CA ARG A 68 5.69 -10.12 -12.82
C ARG A 68 4.47 -9.59 -13.54
N GLY A 69 4.38 -8.27 -13.64
CA GLY A 69 3.29 -7.64 -14.36
C GLY A 69 3.26 -6.15 -14.12
N SER A 70 2.11 -5.56 -14.43
CA SER A 70 1.79 -4.18 -14.11
C SER A 70 0.43 -4.11 -13.45
N THR A 71 0.21 -3.05 -12.67
CA THR A 71 -1.09 -2.79 -12.04
C THR A 71 -1.52 -1.35 -12.21
N GLU A 72 -2.80 -1.19 -12.50
CA GLU A 72 -3.54 0.07 -12.48
C GLU A 72 -4.47 0.17 -11.26
N LEU A 73 -4.34 -0.76 -10.30
CA LEU A 73 -5.23 -0.90 -9.16
C LEU A 73 -5.44 0.43 -8.45
N PHE A 74 -6.67 0.93 -8.50
CA PHE A 74 -7.09 2.16 -7.84
C PHE A 74 -7.84 1.82 -6.55
N ILE A 75 -7.16 2.00 -5.42
CA ILE A 75 -7.69 1.67 -4.09
C ILE A 75 -8.56 2.83 -3.60
N ARG A 76 -9.86 2.58 -3.42
CA ARG A 76 -10.84 3.54 -2.91
C ARG A 76 -11.86 2.86 -1.99
N PRO A 77 -12.48 3.58 -1.03
CA PRO A 77 -13.44 2.94 -0.14
C PRO A 77 -14.71 2.49 -0.88
N PRO A 78 -15.29 1.32 -0.55
CA PRO A 78 -14.70 0.27 0.27
C PRO A 78 -13.63 -0.53 -0.50
N PHE A 79 -12.57 -0.95 0.19
CA PHE A 79 -11.56 -1.86 -0.34
C PHE A 79 -11.24 -2.93 0.71
N ASP A 80 -11.12 -4.17 0.28
CA ASP A 80 -10.81 -5.29 1.16
C ASP A 80 -9.36 -5.73 0.93
N PHE A 81 -8.49 -5.37 1.88
CA PHE A 81 -7.07 -5.71 1.83
C PHE A 81 -6.89 -7.18 2.19
N LYS A 82 -6.14 -7.89 1.34
CA LYS A 82 -5.94 -9.34 1.42
C LYS A 82 -4.57 -9.73 1.92
N ILE A 83 -3.56 -8.89 1.68
CA ILE A 83 -2.17 -9.20 1.98
C ILE A 83 -1.66 -8.36 3.14
N ILE A 84 -1.95 -7.05 3.14
CA ILE A 84 -1.30 -6.16 4.10
C ILE A 84 -2.10 -6.03 5.40
N ASP A 85 -1.41 -6.17 6.53
CA ASP A 85 -1.94 -5.94 7.88
C ASP A 85 -1.58 -4.55 8.40
N GLY A 86 -0.50 -3.95 7.87
CA GLY A 86 -0.04 -2.62 8.24
C GLY A 86 0.44 -1.81 7.04
N LEU A 87 0.45 -0.48 7.20
CA LEU A 87 0.91 0.47 6.19
C LEU A 87 1.81 1.53 6.82
N ILE A 88 3.02 1.68 6.28
CA ILE A 88 3.89 2.83 6.49
C ILE A 88 3.83 3.70 5.25
N THR A 89 3.47 4.98 5.39
CA THR A 89 3.42 5.91 4.25
C THR A 89 3.55 7.37 4.69
N ASN A 90 4.02 8.24 3.80
CA ASN A 90 4.10 9.68 4.03
C ASN A 90 2.70 10.32 4.12
N PHE A 91 2.65 11.59 4.51
CA PHE A 91 1.46 12.43 4.37
C PHE A 91 1.29 12.94 2.94
N HIS A 92 0.09 12.77 2.37
CA HIS A 92 -0.24 13.04 0.97
C HIS A 92 -1.12 14.28 0.81
N HIS A 93 -1.08 14.93 -0.35
CA HIS A 93 -1.94 16.11 -0.58
C HIS A 93 -3.43 15.75 -0.61
N ARG A 94 -4.29 16.70 -0.20
CA ARG A 94 -5.75 16.57 -0.31
C ARG A 94 -6.16 16.40 -1.77
N GLY A 95 -7.15 15.55 -2.05
CA GLY A 95 -7.64 15.30 -3.41
C GLY A 95 -6.76 14.38 -4.27
N THR A 96 -5.76 13.71 -3.69
CA THR A 96 -4.94 12.73 -4.42
C THR A 96 -5.47 11.30 -4.28
N SER A 97 -5.17 10.45 -5.27
CA SER A 97 -5.46 9.01 -5.24
C SER A 97 -4.89 8.30 -4.01
N LEU A 98 -3.72 8.76 -3.52
CA LEU A 98 -3.05 8.21 -2.35
C LEU A 98 -3.83 8.46 -1.06
N LEU A 99 -4.57 9.57 -0.97
CA LEU A 99 -5.42 9.84 0.19
C LEU A 99 -6.60 8.87 0.26
N TYR A 100 -7.17 8.47 -0.89
CA TYR A 100 -8.21 7.44 -0.93
C TYR A 100 -7.69 6.07 -0.47
N LEU A 101 -6.45 5.71 -0.82
CA LEU A 101 -5.82 4.49 -0.33
C LEU A 101 -5.68 4.51 1.20
N VAL A 102 -5.18 5.62 1.76
CA VAL A 102 -5.06 5.77 3.22
C VAL A 102 -6.43 5.72 3.90
N ASP A 103 -7.45 6.40 3.37
CA ASP A 103 -8.81 6.35 3.91
C ASP A 103 -9.42 4.94 3.84
N SER A 104 -9.22 4.23 2.72
CA SER A 104 -9.61 2.82 2.58
C SER A 104 -8.96 1.95 3.66
N PHE A 105 -7.65 2.12 3.88
CA PHE A 105 -6.91 1.31 4.84
C PHE A 105 -7.36 1.59 6.28
N LEU A 106 -7.57 2.85 6.64
CA LEU A 106 -8.12 3.22 7.96
C LEU A 106 -9.49 2.59 8.21
N ARG A 107 -10.37 2.56 7.20
CA ARG A 107 -11.69 1.92 7.30
C ARG A 107 -11.58 0.41 7.40
N HIS A 108 -10.68 -0.21 6.63
CA HIS A 108 -10.39 -1.64 6.72
C HIS A 108 -9.92 -2.03 8.13
N LYS A 109 -9.06 -1.20 8.75
CA LYS A 109 -8.61 -1.34 10.14
C LYS A 109 -9.64 -0.89 11.18
N LYS A 110 -10.85 -0.49 10.75
CA LYS A 110 -11.96 -0.03 11.62
C LYS A 110 -11.51 1.11 12.55
N SER A 111 -10.65 1.99 12.07
CA SER A 111 -10.16 3.14 12.82
C SER A 111 -11.32 4.03 13.29
N LYS A 112 -11.25 4.48 14.55
CA LYS A 112 -12.18 5.51 15.09
C LYS A 112 -11.85 6.91 14.56
N ARG A 113 -10.66 7.11 14.01
CA ARG A 113 -10.19 8.39 13.45
C ARG A 113 -10.34 8.38 11.94
N SER A 114 -10.89 9.46 11.40
CA SER A 114 -10.94 9.69 9.96
C SER A 114 -9.58 10.14 9.44
N VAL A 115 -9.35 9.99 8.14
CA VAL A 115 -8.15 10.55 7.50
C VAL A 115 -8.08 12.07 7.72
N VAL A 116 -9.21 12.77 7.76
CA VAL A 116 -9.26 14.21 8.01
C VAL A 116 -8.73 14.55 9.39
N SER A 117 -9.18 13.86 10.44
CA SER A 117 -8.75 14.18 11.82
C SER A 117 -7.30 13.80 12.12
N LEU A 118 -6.72 12.84 11.38
CA LEU A 118 -5.29 12.56 11.43
C LEU A 118 -4.47 13.68 10.80
N TYR A 119 -4.92 14.19 9.65
CA TYR A 119 -4.22 15.26 8.94
C TYR A 119 -4.31 16.60 9.66
N GLU A 120 -5.44 16.90 10.30
CA GLU A 120 -5.59 18.08 11.15
C GLU A 120 -4.62 18.07 12.33
N GLU A 121 -4.46 16.91 12.97
CA GLU A 121 -3.47 16.75 14.03
C GLU A 121 -2.04 16.89 13.50
N ALA A 122 -1.70 16.27 12.37
CA ALA A 122 -0.37 16.40 11.77
C ALA A 122 -0.01 17.87 11.48
N VAL A 123 -0.97 18.69 11.03
CA VAL A 123 -0.79 20.14 10.86
C VAL A 123 -0.59 20.83 12.21
N ARG A 124 -1.40 20.51 13.22
CA ARG A 124 -1.29 21.11 14.58
C ARG A 124 0.07 20.82 15.20
N GLU A 125 0.57 19.60 15.06
CA GLU A 125 1.87 19.16 15.57
C GLU A 125 3.05 19.59 14.68
N ARG A 126 2.80 20.38 13.62
CA ARG A 126 3.81 20.87 12.67
C ARG A 126 4.63 19.75 12.03
N MET A 127 3.99 18.61 11.78
CA MET A 127 4.60 17.53 11.01
C MET A 127 4.91 18.00 9.59
N ARG A 128 5.98 17.47 9.02
CA ARG A 128 6.43 17.74 7.66
C ARG A 128 5.66 16.82 6.70
N PHE A 129 5.19 17.37 5.59
CA PHE A 129 4.40 16.63 4.60
C PHE A 129 5.26 16.23 3.39
N PHE A 130 4.70 15.42 2.49
CA PHE A 130 5.28 15.03 1.20
C PHE A 130 6.49 14.09 1.30
N SER A 131 7.23 13.94 0.19
CA SER A 131 8.23 12.91 -0.05
C SER A 131 9.36 12.85 0.98
N PHE A 132 9.70 13.98 1.58
CA PHE A 132 10.77 14.10 2.59
C PHE A 132 10.25 14.48 3.98
N GLY A 133 8.92 14.39 4.15
CA GLY A 133 8.25 14.69 5.38
C GLY A 133 8.29 13.53 6.38
N ASP A 134 7.42 13.64 7.37
CA ASP A 134 7.18 12.60 8.36
C ASP A 134 6.26 11.51 7.78
N VAL A 135 6.17 10.40 8.50
CA VAL A 135 5.45 9.20 8.07
C VAL A 135 4.36 8.82 9.06
N MET A 136 3.33 8.17 8.53
CA MET A 136 2.28 7.49 9.29
C MET A 136 2.57 5.99 9.32
N LEU A 137 2.35 5.38 10.48
CA LEU A 137 2.20 3.94 10.65
C LEU A 137 0.74 3.65 11.00
N ILE A 138 0.10 2.76 10.23
CA ILE A 138 -1.28 2.31 10.45
C ILE A 138 -1.23 0.78 10.65
N VAL A 139 -1.68 0.28 11.80
CA VAL A 139 -1.64 -1.15 12.22
C VAL A 139 -2.88 -1.57 12.97
#